data_AF-R4YQY5-F1
#
_entry.id   AF-R4YQY5-F1
#
_cell.length_a   1.000
_cell.length_b   1.000
_cell.length_c   1.000
_cell.angle_alpha   90.00
_cell.angle_beta   90.00
_cell.angle_gamma   90.00
#
_symmetry.space_group_name_H-M   'P 1'
#
loop_
_entity.id
_entity.type
_entity.pdbx_description
1 polymer ?
#
loop_
_entity_poly.entity_id
_entity_poly.type
_entity_poly.pdbx_seq_one_letter_code
_entity_poly.pdbx_strand_id
1 'polypeptide(L)'
;MPKIQIQRVQRWLHNAEDFLLAAVLFVMLFLAITDIAMRLATGGSLIWIPPVLQVLVLWLGLLGALLASRSQEHIAIDVLSRFVGPFGKKICGISGSLFAAIVCSIVAFYGIEFIQQSIEYDDIAFAQVPAWPLQLIIPFTFSLMAIRFFLHTLGFLRIKDYQPNPALKGENA
;
A
#
# COMPACT_ATOMS: atom_id res chain seq x y z
N MET A 1 9.71 22.19 21.12
CA MET A 1 8.38 22.01 20.49
C MET A 1 8.48 21.39 19.07
N PRO A 2 8.87 20.09 18.89
CA PRO A 2 8.99 19.48 17.55
C PRO A 2 7.85 18.49 17.17
N LYS A 3 6.82 18.30 18.01
CA LYS A 3 5.78 17.28 17.75
C LYS A 3 4.70 17.69 16.73
N ILE A 4 4.50 19.00 16.51
CA ILE A 4 3.38 19.53 15.68
C ILE A 4 3.70 19.45 14.18
N GLN A 5 4.97 19.61 13.77
CA GLN A 5 5.35 19.56 12.35
C GLN A 5 5.24 18.15 11.75
N ILE A 6 5.64 17.11 12.49
CA ILE A 6 5.57 15.71 12.02
C ILE A 6 4.12 15.31 11.76
N GLN A 7 3.18 15.72 12.62
CA GLN A 7 1.76 15.41 12.47
C GLN A 7 1.12 16.11 11.26
N ARG A 8 1.55 17.33 10.90
CA ARG A 8 1.03 18.04 9.72
C ARG A 8 1.51 17.41 8.43
N VAL A 9 2.79 17.05 8.34
CA VAL A 9 3.37 16.39 7.16
C VAL A 9 2.70 15.03 6.93
N GLN A 10 2.48 14.26 7.99
CA GLN A 10 1.77 12.98 7.90
C GLN A 10 0.32 13.15 7.41
N ARG A 11 -0.41 14.16 7.92
CA ARG A 11 -1.79 14.43 7.45
C ARG A 11 -1.84 14.87 6.00
N TRP A 12 -0.90 15.69 5.56
CA TRP A 12 -0.82 16.11 4.15
C TRP A 12 -0.52 14.93 3.23
N LEU A 13 0.42 14.07 3.62
CA LEU A 13 0.76 12.86 2.87
C LEU A 13 -0.46 11.92 2.76
N HIS A 14 -1.19 11.73 3.86
CA HIS A 14 -2.40 10.90 3.86
C HIS A 14 -3.50 11.46 2.95
N ASN A 15 -3.76 12.75 3.01
CA ASN A 15 -4.76 13.37 2.15
C ASN A 15 -4.35 13.31 0.67
N ALA A 16 -3.06 13.41 0.38
CA ALA A 16 -2.54 13.25 -0.97
C ALA A 16 -2.68 11.80 -1.47
N GLU A 17 -2.40 10.80 -0.61
CA GLU A 17 -2.64 9.37 -0.91
C GLU A 17 -4.12 9.09 -1.22
N ASP A 18 -5.02 9.57 -0.36
CA ASP A 18 -6.47 9.43 -0.50
C ASP A 18 -6.98 10.09 -1.81
N PHE A 19 -6.49 11.31 -2.11
CA PHE A 19 -6.82 12.02 -3.34
C PHE A 19 -6.28 11.32 -4.59
N LEU A 20 -5.03 10.82 -4.54
CA LEU A 20 -4.40 10.14 -5.67
C LEU A 20 -5.12 8.82 -5.99
N LEU A 21 -5.53 8.06 -4.97
CA LEU A 21 -6.33 6.85 -5.15
C LEU A 21 -7.70 7.18 -5.78
N ALA A 22 -8.39 8.20 -5.29
CA ALA A 22 -9.67 8.63 -5.85
C ALA A 22 -9.53 9.11 -7.31
N ALA A 23 -8.45 9.84 -7.62
CA ALA A 23 -8.16 10.29 -8.98
C ALA A 23 -7.89 9.11 -9.94
N VAL A 24 -7.08 8.13 -9.52
CA VAL A 24 -6.80 6.91 -10.30
C VAL A 24 -8.09 6.13 -10.56
N LEU A 25 -8.94 5.96 -9.54
CA LEU A 25 -10.26 5.33 -9.69
C LEU A 25 -11.14 6.05 -10.71
N PHE A 26 -11.22 7.38 -10.60
CA PHE A 26 -12.05 8.18 -11.49
C PHE A 26 -11.59 8.08 -12.94
N VAL A 27 -10.27 8.15 -13.19
CA VAL A 27 -9.68 7.99 -14.52
C VAL A 27 -9.94 6.58 -15.06
N MET A 28 -9.76 5.54 -14.23
CA MET A 28 -10.04 4.16 -14.62
C MET A 28 -11.50 3.97 -15.00
N LEU A 29 -12.43 4.52 -14.22
CA LEU A 29 -13.86 4.45 -14.50
C LEU A 29 -14.20 5.16 -15.83
N PHE A 30 -13.66 6.36 -16.04
CA PHE A 30 -13.89 7.13 -17.25
C PHE A 30 -13.38 6.39 -18.51
N LEU A 31 -12.18 5.80 -18.43
CA LEU A 31 -11.62 4.99 -19.52
C LEU A 31 -12.43 3.72 -19.77
N ALA A 32 -12.88 3.03 -18.72
CA ALA A 32 -13.71 1.83 -18.87
C ALA A 32 -15.05 2.13 -19.54
N ILE A 33 -15.71 3.24 -19.14
CA ILE A 33 -16.95 3.70 -19.79
C ILE A 33 -16.69 4.05 -21.25
N THR A 34 -15.56 4.71 -21.54
CA THR A 34 -15.17 5.06 -22.91
C THR A 34 -14.95 3.81 -23.77
N ASP A 35 -14.27 2.77 -23.25
CA ASP A 35 -14.07 1.51 -23.97
C ASP A 35 -15.40 0.83 -24.29
N ILE A 36 -16.31 0.76 -23.31
CA ILE A 36 -17.64 0.16 -23.49
C ILE A 36 -18.46 0.95 -24.50
N ALA A 37 -18.45 2.28 -24.43
CA ALA A 37 -19.14 3.16 -25.38
C ALA A 37 -18.60 2.98 -26.80
N MET A 38 -17.27 2.89 -26.96
CA MET A 38 -16.65 2.67 -28.27
C MET A 38 -17.04 1.30 -28.84
N ARG A 39 -16.96 0.24 -28.03
CA ARG A 39 -17.38 -1.11 -28.44
C ARG A 39 -18.84 -1.15 -28.89
N LEU A 40 -19.72 -0.41 -28.21
CA LEU A 40 -21.13 -0.35 -28.57
C LEU A 40 -21.38 0.47 -29.84
N ALA A 41 -20.62 1.54 -30.08
CA ALA A 41 -20.80 2.44 -31.23
C ALA A 41 -20.17 1.92 -32.53
N THR A 42 -18.95 1.36 -32.47
CA THR A 42 -18.18 0.94 -33.66
C THR A 42 -17.94 -0.57 -33.73
N GLY A 43 -18.39 -1.35 -32.74
CA GLY A 43 -18.16 -2.80 -32.67
C GLY A 43 -16.72 -3.18 -32.34
N GLY A 44 -15.84 -2.21 -32.05
CA GLY A 44 -14.41 -2.41 -31.79
C GLY A 44 -13.93 -1.65 -30.55
N SER A 45 -12.79 -2.07 -30.00
CA SER A 45 -12.12 -1.41 -28.87
C SER A 45 -10.86 -0.69 -29.33
N LEU A 46 -10.53 0.43 -28.67
CA LEU A 46 -9.25 1.09 -28.89
C LEU A 46 -8.14 0.20 -28.32
N ILE A 47 -7.20 -0.21 -29.18
CA ILE A 47 -6.14 -1.19 -28.87
C ILE A 47 -5.29 -0.78 -27.65
N TRP A 48 -5.21 0.53 -27.35
CA TRP A 48 -4.45 1.05 -26.22
C TRP A 48 -5.23 1.14 -24.90
N ILE A 49 -6.56 1.09 -24.90
CA ILE A 49 -7.35 1.23 -23.65
C ILE A 49 -7.16 0.02 -22.72
N PRO A 50 -7.26 -1.25 -23.19
CA PRO A 50 -7.14 -2.40 -22.29
C PRO A 50 -5.79 -2.45 -21.53
N PRO A 51 -4.62 -2.20 -22.16
CA PRO A 51 -3.35 -2.12 -21.43
C PRO A 51 -3.30 -0.99 -20.39
N VAL A 52 -3.84 0.20 -20.70
CA VAL A 52 -3.89 1.32 -19.74
C VAL A 52 -4.76 0.96 -18.53
N LEU A 53 -5.90 0.32 -18.75
CA LEU A 53 -6.77 -0.13 -17.67
C LEU A 53 -6.07 -1.15 -16.76
N GLN A 54 -5.30 -2.09 -17.32
CA GLN A 54 -4.52 -3.04 -16.52
C GLN A 54 -3.52 -2.33 -15.62
N VAL A 55 -2.84 -1.29 -16.13
CA VAL A 55 -1.90 -0.54 -15.29
C VAL A 55 -2.61 0.30 -14.24
N LEU A 56 -3.74 0.92 -14.57
CA LEU A 56 -4.53 1.66 -13.57
C LEU A 56 -5.04 0.75 -12.45
N VAL A 57 -5.41 -0.49 -12.77
CA VAL A 57 -5.76 -1.51 -11.77
C VAL A 57 -4.56 -1.86 -10.88
N LEU A 58 -3.37 -2.02 -11.47
CA LEU A 58 -2.14 -2.23 -10.70
C LEU A 58 -1.87 -1.06 -9.75
N TRP A 59 -1.95 0.17 -10.26
CA TRP A 59 -1.78 1.39 -9.47
C TRP A 59 -2.78 1.46 -8.32
N LEU A 60 -4.04 1.19 -8.62
CA LEU A 60 -5.12 1.15 -7.64
C LEU A 60 -4.87 0.10 -6.56
N GLY A 61 -4.44 -1.11 -6.94
CA GLY A 61 -4.13 -2.18 -6.01
C GLY A 61 -2.98 -1.83 -5.07
N LEU A 62 -1.91 -1.25 -5.60
CA LEU A 62 -0.74 -0.85 -4.81
C LEU A 62 -1.05 0.32 -3.86
N LEU A 63 -1.75 1.34 -4.36
CA LEU A 63 -2.20 2.48 -3.55
C LEU A 63 -3.22 2.05 -2.49
N GLY A 64 -4.15 1.16 -2.86
CA GLY A 64 -5.12 0.58 -1.94
C GLY A 64 -4.43 -0.23 -0.84
N ALA A 65 -3.42 -1.02 -1.18
CA ALA A 65 -2.60 -1.72 -0.20
C ALA A 65 -1.83 -0.75 0.70
N LEU A 66 -1.29 0.35 0.16
CA LEU A 66 -0.58 1.38 0.93
C LEU A 66 -1.51 2.05 1.94
N LEU A 67 -2.75 2.30 1.52
CA LEU A 67 -3.79 2.86 2.37
C LEU A 67 -4.28 1.84 3.41
N ALA A 68 -4.45 0.57 3.05
CA ALA A 68 -4.79 -0.50 3.99
C ALA A 68 -3.70 -0.71 5.07
N SER A 69 -2.42 -0.55 4.69
CA SER A 69 -1.29 -0.56 5.62
C SER A 69 -1.37 0.58 6.66
N ARG A 70 -2.03 1.71 6.33
CA ARG A 70 -2.33 2.81 7.26
C ARG A 70 -3.30 2.37 8.35
N SER A 71 -4.34 1.66 7.95
CA SER A 71 -5.50 1.42 8.80
C SER A 71 -5.14 0.62 10.04
N GLN A 72 -4.06 -0.17 10.01
CA GLN A 72 -3.72 -1.13 11.08
C GLN A 72 -5.00 -1.83 11.58
N GLU A 73 -5.94 -2.06 10.67
CA GLU A 73 -7.13 -2.84 10.93
C GLU A 73 -6.56 -4.22 11.28
N HIS A 74 -6.96 -4.70 12.45
CA HIS A 74 -6.43 -5.82 13.22
C HIS A 74 -6.52 -7.19 12.50
N ILE A 75 -6.39 -7.24 11.18
CA ILE A 75 -6.75 -8.35 10.30
C ILE A 75 -5.78 -9.53 10.41
N ALA A 76 -4.49 -9.30 10.71
CA ALA A 76 -3.50 -10.39 10.66
C ALA A 76 -3.33 -11.17 11.97
N ILE A 77 -3.78 -10.64 13.12
CA ILE A 77 -3.45 -11.26 14.41
C ILE A 77 -4.69 -11.76 15.14
N ASP A 78 -5.91 -11.35 14.82
CA ASP A 78 -7.03 -11.66 15.73
C ASP A 78 -7.36 -13.16 15.82
N VAL A 79 -7.09 -13.94 14.77
CA VAL A 79 -7.27 -15.41 14.77
C VAL A 79 -6.25 -16.11 15.68
N LEU A 80 -5.00 -15.64 15.70
CA LEU A 80 -3.95 -16.20 16.58
C LEU A 80 -3.97 -15.57 17.99
N SER A 81 -4.53 -14.35 18.12
CA SER A 81 -4.66 -13.58 19.36
C SER A 81 -5.61 -14.24 20.36
N ARG A 82 -6.52 -15.08 19.89
CA ARG A 82 -7.46 -15.80 20.75
C ARG A 82 -6.81 -16.95 21.52
N PHE A 83 -5.69 -17.46 21.04
CA PHE A 83 -4.97 -18.60 21.63
C PHE A 83 -3.73 -18.20 22.43
N VAL A 84 -3.19 -16.99 22.24
CA VAL A 84 -1.93 -16.58 22.84
C VAL A 84 -2.12 -15.35 23.73
N GLY A 85 -1.69 -15.44 24.99
CA GLY A 85 -1.84 -14.38 26.01
C GLY A 85 -1.23 -13.02 25.64
N PRO A 86 -1.37 -12.00 26.50
CA PRO A 86 -1.03 -10.60 26.20
C PRO A 86 0.44 -10.38 25.79
N PHE A 87 1.36 -11.21 26.28
CA PHE A 87 2.77 -11.16 25.91
C PHE A 87 3.05 -11.73 24.51
N GLY A 88 2.35 -12.78 24.10
CA GLY A 88 2.53 -13.37 22.77
C GLY A 88 1.85 -12.56 21.66
N LYS A 89 0.76 -11.82 21.97
CA LYS A 89 0.23 -10.81 21.03
C LYS A 89 1.28 -9.75 20.68
N LYS A 90 2.05 -9.31 21.68
CA LYS A 90 3.12 -8.32 21.52
C LYS A 90 4.22 -8.85 20.60
N ILE A 91 4.67 -10.09 20.83
CA ILE A 91 5.75 -10.74 20.05
C ILE A 91 5.29 -11.05 18.63
N CYS A 92 4.09 -11.63 18.44
CA CYS A 92 3.55 -11.93 17.12
C CYS A 92 3.33 -10.65 16.28
N GLY A 93 2.93 -9.54 16.92
CA GLY A 93 2.83 -8.24 16.27
C GLY A 93 4.16 -7.73 15.74
N ILE A 94 5.20 -7.77 16.57
CA ILE A 94 6.56 -7.35 16.18
C ILE A 94 7.10 -8.26 15.07
N SER A 95 6.96 -9.58 15.20
CA SER A 95 7.48 -10.52 14.20
C SER A 95 6.76 -10.36 12.87
N GLY A 96 5.44 -10.15 12.90
CA GLY A 96 4.64 -9.89 11.70
C GLY A 96 5.02 -8.58 11.01
N SER A 97 5.17 -7.49 11.77
CA SER A 97 5.59 -6.19 11.20
C SER A 97 7.02 -6.22 10.67
N LEU A 98 7.93 -6.91 11.35
CA LEU A 98 9.30 -7.09 10.90
C LEU A 98 9.36 -7.94 9.62
N PHE A 99 8.62 -9.05 9.57
CA PHE A 99 8.52 -9.88 8.37
C PHE A 99 7.95 -9.08 7.18
N ALA A 100 6.86 -8.34 7.40
CA ALA A 100 6.28 -7.47 6.38
C ALA A 100 7.28 -6.39 5.90
N ALA A 101 8.06 -5.79 6.81
CA ALA A 101 9.09 -4.81 6.46
C ALA A 101 10.19 -5.42 5.57
N ILE A 102 10.65 -6.63 5.91
CA ILE A 102 11.66 -7.36 5.14
C ILE A 102 11.13 -7.69 3.74
N VAL A 103 9.94 -8.27 3.65
CA VAL A 103 9.31 -8.61 2.37
C VAL A 103 9.12 -7.36 1.52
N CYS A 104 8.58 -6.27 2.08
CA CYS A 104 8.41 -5.01 1.34
C CYS A 104 9.73 -4.42 0.85
N SER A 105 10.81 -4.53 1.65
CA SER A 105 12.14 -4.06 1.25
C SER A 105 12.74 -4.89 0.11
N ILE A 106 12.57 -6.22 0.15
CA ILE A 106 13.00 -7.12 -0.93
C ILE A 106 12.25 -6.79 -2.22
N VAL A 107 10.92 -6.65 -2.13
CA VAL A 107 10.09 -6.31 -3.30
C VAL A 107 10.45 -4.94 -3.87
N ALA A 108 10.74 -3.95 -3.01
CA ALA A 108 11.22 -2.64 -3.46
C ALA A 108 12.55 -2.73 -4.23
N PHE A 109 13.49 -3.57 -3.76
CA PHE A 109 14.77 -3.79 -4.44
C PHE A 109 14.57 -4.42 -5.83
N TYR A 110 13.81 -5.51 -5.92
CA TYR A 110 13.48 -6.13 -7.21
C TYR A 110 12.65 -5.21 -8.11
N GLY A 111 11.83 -4.33 -7.55
CA GLY A 111 11.10 -3.31 -8.31
C GLY A 111 12.01 -2.30 -8.99
N ILE A 112 13.17 -1.98 -8.39
CA ILE A 112 14.18 -1.10 -9.01
C ILE A 112 14.90 -1.84 -10.14
N GLU A 113 15.32 -3.10 -9.90
CA GLU A 113 15.95 -3.91 -10.96
C GLU A 113 15.01 -4.10 -12.15
N PHE A 114 13.71 -4.32 -11.90
CA PHE A 114 12.72 -4.46 -12.96
C PHE A 114 12.61 -3.21 -13.85
N ILE A 115 12.72 -2.02 -13.27
CA ILE A 115 12.75 -0.76 -14.02
C ILE A 115 14.03 -0.64 -14.85
N GLN A 116 15.18 -1.01 -14.27
CA GLN A 116 16.45 -1.01 -14.99
C GLN A 116 16.42 -1.93 -16.21
N GLN A 117 15.87 -3.14 -16.04
CA GLN A 117 15.65 -4.06 -17.16
C GLN A 117 14.70 -3.45 -18.20
N SER A 118 13.60 -2.82 -17.80
CA SER A 118 12.66 -2.22 -18.75
C SER A 118 13.27 -1.04 -19.54
N ILE A 119 14.21 -0.30 -18.94
CA ILE A 119 14.97 0.74 -19.65
C ILE A 119 15.97 0.11 -20.62
N GLU A 120 16.64 -0.98 -20.23
CA GLU A 120 17.64 -1.66 -21.05
C GLU A 120 17.03 -2.37 -22.28
N TYR A 121 15.81 -2.90 -22.15
CA TYR A 121 15.08 -3.55 -23.24
C TYR A 121 14.21 -2.61 -24.08
N ASP A 122 14.22 -1.30 -23.81
CA ASP A 122 13.35 -0.30 -24.45
C ASP A 122 11.87 -0.73 -24.45
N ASP A 123 11.42 -1.28 -23.33
CA ASP A 123 10.13 -1.96 -23.26
C ASP A 123 8.98 -0.96 -23.43
N ILE A 124 8.07 -1.28 -24.35
CA ILE A 124 7.02 -0.38 -24.81
C ILE A 124 5.70 -0.87 -24.24
N ALA A 125 5.07 -0.08 -23.35
CA ALA A 125 3.84 -0.51 -22.70
C ALA A 125 2.63 -0.46 -23.65
N PHE A 126 2.39 0.69 -24.28
CA PHE A 126 1.27 0.91 -25.20
C PHE A 126 1.43 2.24 -25.95
N ALA A 127 0.96 2.32 -27.20
CA ALA A 127 0.96 3.54 -28.02
C ALA A 127 2.32 4.28 -28.08
N GLN A 128 3.44 3.52 -28.13
CA GLN A 128 4.82 4.04 -28.09
C GLN A 128 5.22 4.75 -26.78
N VAL A 129 4.47 4.55 -25.69
CA VAL A 129 4.85 5.04 -24.37
C VAL A 129 5.80 4.04 -23.70
N PRO A 130 6.96 4.49 -23.19
CA PRO A 130 7.89 3.64 -22.44
C PRO A 130 7.22 3.03 -21.20
N ALA A 131 7.55 1.79 -20.85
CA ALA A 131 6.96 1.10 -19.70
C ALA A 131 7.51 1.58 -18.34
N TRP A 132 8.71 2.16 -18.31
CA TRP A 132 9.38 2.58 -17.07
C TRP A 132 8.59 3.55 -16.16
N PRO A 133 7.80 4.54 -16.65
CA PRO A 133 7.05 5.45 -15.79
C PRO A 133 5.93 4.72 -15.04
N LEU A 134 5.37 3.68 -15.67
CA LEU A 134 4.25 2.92 -15.15
C LEU A 134 4.70 1.96 -14.05
N GLN A 135 5.94 1.50 -14.11
CA GLN A 135 6.55 0.59 -13.14
C GLN A 135 7.10 1.31 -11.90
N LEU A 136 7.41 2.61 -11.99
CA LEU A 136 7.91 3.43 -10.86
C LEU A 136 7.01 3.38 -9.62
N ILE A 137 5.71 3.17 -9.80
CA ILE A 137 4.79 3.08 -8.66
C ILE A 137 5.08 1.87 -7.77
N ILE A 138 5.65 0.80 -8.31
CA ILE A 138 5.98 -0.43 -7.57
C ILE A 138 7.05 -0.15 -6.51
N PRO A 139 8.29 0.24 -6.85
CA PRO A 139 9.30 0.51 -5.83
C PRO A 139 8.91 1.70 -4.95
N PHE A 140 8.15 2.68 -5.46
CA PHE A 140 7.67 3.81 -4.67
C PHE A 140 6.72 3.36 -3.54
N THR A 141 5.65 2.63 -3.87
CA THR A 141 4.65 2.19 -2.89
C THR A 141 5.23 1.19 -1.89
N PHE A 142 6.03 0.22 -2.36
CA PHE A 142 6.69 -0.75 -1.48
C PHE A 142 7.74 -0.11 -0.58
N SER A 143 8.51 0.87 -1.07
CA SER A 143 9.47 1.60 -0.22
C SER A 143 8.76 2.39 0.87
N LEU A 144 7.64 3.05 0.55
CA LEU A 144 6.86 3.80 1.53
C LEU A 144 6.23 2.87 2.59
N MET A 145 5.73 1.70 2.18
CA MET A 145 5.28 0.65 3.10
C MET A 145 6.40 0.13 4.00
N ALA A 146 7.58 -0.14 3.44
CA ALA A 146 8.74 -0.64 4.19
C ALA A 146 9.17 0.35 5.27
N ILE A 147 9.26 1.64 4.94
CA ILE A 147 9.54 2.71 5.90
C ILE A 147 8.48 2.73 7.01
N ARG A 148 7.19 2.60 6.66
CA ARG A 148 6.10 2.57 7.64
C ARG A 148 6.22 1.39 8.60
N PHE A 149 6.42 0.17 8.10
CA PHE A 149 6.56 -1.02 8.94
C PHE A 149 7.82 -0.96 9.82
N PHE A 150 8.91 -0.37 9.30
CA PHE A 150 10.13 -0.14 10.07
C PHE A 150 9.91 0.86 11.22
N LEU A 151 9.25 1.99 10.95
CA LEU A 151 8.87 2.98 11.97
C LEU A 151 7.91 2.39 13.01
N HIS A 152 6.95 1.55 12.58
CA HIS A 152 6.05 0.85 13.49
C HIS A 152 6.81 -0.08 14.44
N THR A 153 7.71 -0.90 13.88
CA THR A 153 8.57 -1.81 14.66
C THR A 153 9.43 -1.05 15.67
N LEU A 154 10.03 0.08 15.27
CA LEU A 154 10.77 0.98 16.16
C LEU A 154 9.90 1.62 17.23
N GLY A 155 8.69 2.04 16.90
CA GLY A 155 7.74 2.60 17.86
C GLY A 155 7.34 1.58 18.94
N PHE A 156 7.16 0.33 18.53
CA PHE A 156 6.80 -0.77 19.41
C PHE A 156 7.96 -1.20 20.33
N LEU A 157 9.20 -1.14 19.84
CA LEU A 157 10.43 -1.28 20.65
C LEU A 157 10.59 -0.11 21.64
N ARG A 158 10.09 1.09 21.31
CA ARG A 158 10.18 2.28 22.16
C ARG A 158 9.08 2.37 23.22
N ILE A 159 7.91 1.76 23.00
CA ILE A 159 6.82 1.69 23.98
C ILE A 159 6.97 0.42 24.82
N LYS A 160 7.71 0.56 25.93
CA LYS A 160 7.89 -0.50 26.93
C LYS A 160 6.58 -0.85 27.66
N ASP A 161 5.58 0.03 27.67
CA ASP A 161 4.35 -0.13 28.46
C ASP A 161 3.08 -0.08 27.61
N TYR A 162 2.73 -1.19 26.97
CA TYR A 162 1.34 -1.43 26.56
C TYR A 162 0.66 -2.17 27.70
N GLN A 163 -0.09 -1.43 28.52
CA GLN A 163 -1.01 -1.96 29.52
C GLN A 163 -2.33 -2.31 28.82
N PRO A 164 -2.68 -3.60 28.62
CA PRO A 164 -4.01 -3.96 28.19
C PRO A 164 -4.99 -3.64 29.34
N ASN A 165 -5.74 -2.56 29.15
CA ASN A 165 -7.02 -2.21 29.78
C ASN A 165 -7.25 -2.63 31.27
N PRO A 166 -7.23 -1.68 32.24
CA PRO A 166 -7.57 -1.96 33.63
C PRO A 166 -9.06 -2.30 33.89
N ALA A 167 -9.94 -2.22 32.87
CA ALA A 167 -11.39 -2.41 33.03
C ALA A 167 -11.82 -3.84 33.37
N LEU A 168 -10.95 -4.86 33.29
CA LEU A 168 -11.29 -6.24 33.67
C LEU A 168 -11.11 -6.55 35.16
N LYS A 169 -10.77 -5.56 35.99
CA LYS A 169 -10.54 -5.76 37.44
C LYS A 169 -11.79 -5.56 38.31
N GLY A 170 -12.96 -5.27 37.73
CA GLY A 170 -14.11 -4.73 38.47
C GLY A 170 -15.38 -5.56 38.57
N GLU A 171 -15.46 -6.75 37.98
CA GLU A 171 -16.76 -7.47 37.87
C GLU A 171 -16.85 -8.76 38.69
N ASN A 172 -16.06 -8.89 39.76
CA ASN A 172 -16.16 -9.97 40.75
C ASN A 172 -15.89 -9.46 42.18
N ALA A 173 -16.65 -8.47 42.64
CA ALA A 173 -16.72 -8.10 44.05
C ALA A 173 -18.17 -7.92 44.49
#